data_AF-A0A401TC11-F1
#
_entry.id   AF-A0A401TC11-F1
#
_cell.length_a   1.000
_cell.length_b   1.000
_cell.length_c   1.000
_cell.angle_alpha   90.00
_cell.angle_beta   90.00
_cell.angle_gamma   90.00
#
_symmetry.space_group_name_H-M   'P 1'
#
loop_
_entity.id
_entity.type
_entity.pdbx_description
1 polymer ?
#
loop_
_entity_poly.entity_id
_entity_poly.type
_entity_poly.pdbx_seq_one_letter_code
_entity_poly.pdbx_strand_id
1 'polypeptide(L)'
;EEQYAKWMGACRLAAKNKTMADSSYHSEVQNILSFLRLQNANPSSQLTPNTNTEDINTKSLVSLRYQKKYKVKQLTPRILEAYQNVAQLTVMDTKMKFIQAWQSLPEFGLSYFVVR
;
A
#
# COMPACT_ATOMS: atom_id res chain seq x y z
N GLU A 1 -4.30 -12.99 20.01
CA GLU A 1 -3.42 -11.95 20.57
C GLU A 1 -2.89 -12.29 21.96
N GLU A 2 -3.71 -12.80 22.88
CA GLU A 2 -3.25 -13.17 24.24
C GLU A 2 -2.12 -14.19 24.30
N GLN A 3 -2.23 -15.28 23.53
CA GLN A 3 -1.17 -16.30 23.47
C GLN A 3 0.15 -15.68 22.97
N TYR A 4 0.09 -14.90 21.88
CA TYR A 4 1.26 -14.18 21.36
C TYR A 4 1.86 -13.24 22.41
N ALA A 5 1.05 -12.45 23.12
CA ALA A 5 1.53 -11.52 24.15
C ALA A 5 2.24 -12.25 25.30
N LYS A 6 1.69 -13.40 25.75
CA LYS A 6 2.31 -14.24 26.79
C LYS A 6 3.67 -14.80 26.34
N TRP A 7 3.75 -15.33 25.12
CA TRP A 7 4.99 -15.87 24.56
C TRP A 7 6.03 -14.78 24.30
N MET A 8 5.64 -13.66 23.69
CA MET A 8 6.55 -12.54 23.39
C MET A 8 7.07 -11.88 24.67
N GLY A 9 6.22 -11.69 25.67
CA GLY A 9 6.63 -11.20 27.00
C GLY A 9 7.62 -12.15 27.68
N ALA A 10 7.38 -13.46 27.61
CA ALA A 10 8.28 -14.47 28.18
C ALA A 10 9.63 -14.47 27.46
N CYS A 11 9.66 -14.45 26.13
CA CYS A 11 10.89 -14.41 25.34
C CYS A 11 11.67 -13.09 25.54
N ARG A 12 11.00 -11.93 25.66
CA ARG A 12 11.66 -10.64 25.97
C ARG A 12 12.31 -10.64 27.35
N LEU A 13 11.68 -11.25 28.36
CA LEU A 13 12.28 -11.38 29.69
C LEU A 13 13.44 -12.37 29.68
N ALA A 14 13.28 -13.52 29.03
CA ALA A 14 14.34 -14.51 28.90
C ALA A 14 15.59 -13.91 28.23
N ALA A 15 15.42 -13.08 27.19
CA ALA A 15 16.52 -12.36 26.55
C ALA A 15 17.24 -11.35 27.47
N LYS A 16 16.58 -10.92 28.55
CA LYS A 16 17.15 -10.06 29.62
C LYS A 16 17.62 -10.88 30.82
N ASN A 17 17.74 -12.20 30.69
CA ASN A 17 18.06 -13.14 31.76
C ASN A 17 17.05 -13.14 32.92
N LYS A 18 15.78 -12.83 32.63
CA LYS A 18 14.67 -12.83 33.59
C LYS A 18 13.67 -13.93 33.24
N THR A 19 12.96 -14.43 34.24
CA THR A 19 11.98 -15.51 34.06
C THR A 19 10.55 -14.97 34.08
N MET A 20 9.57 -15.82 33.73
CA MET A 20 8.14 -15.47 33.85
C MET A 20 7.67 -15.27 35.29
N ALA A 21 8.49 -15.65 36.28
CA ALA A 21 8.23 -15.40 37.69
C ALA A 21 8.63 -13.98 38.13
N ASP A 22 9.32 -13.20 37.27
CA ASP A 22 9.62 -11.80 37.56
C ASP A 22 8.32 -10.98 37.62
N SER A 23 8.22 -10.05 38.57
CA SER A 23 7.02 -9.22 38.76
C SER A 23 6.67 -8.38 37.53
N SER A 24 7.67 -8.12 36.67
CA SER A 24 7.50 -7.38 35.43
C SER A 24 6.82 -8.17 34.30
N TYR A 25 6.68 -9.49 34.41
CA TYR A 25 6.07 -10.33 33.36
C TYR A 25 4.63 -9.93 33.07
N HIS A 26 3.79 -9.79 34.10
CA HIS A 26 2.39 -9.46 33.89
C HIS A 26 2.22 -8.07 33.26
N SER A 27 3.00 -7.08 33.72
CA SER A 27 3.00 -5.74 33.12
C SER A 27 3.45 -5.77 31.65
N GLU A 28 4.43 -6.59 31.31
CA GLU A 28 4.93 -6.70 29.94
C GLU A 28 3.88 -7.30 28.99
N VAL A 29 3.17 -8.33 29.43
CA VAL A 29 2.06 -8.93 28.68
C VAL A 29 0.95 -7.90 28.45
N GLN A 30 0.58 -7.12 29.48
CA GLN A 30 -0.42 -6.06 29.35
C GLN A 30 0.03 -4.94 28.40
N ASN A 31 1.31 -4.56 28.43
CA ASN A 31 1.86 -3.56 27.51
C ASN A 31 1.80 -4.03 26.05
N ILE A 32 2.08 -5.31 25.79
CA ILE A 32 1.98 -5.87 24.43
C ILE A 32 0.52 -5.88 23.98
N LEU A 33 -0.41 -6.27 24.85
CA LEU A 33 -1.84 -6.27 24.53
C LEU A 33 -2.39 -4.87 24.30
N SER A 34 -2.01 -3.88 25.10
CA SER A 34 -2.44 -2.49 24.91
C SER A 34 -1.92 -1.92 23.59
N PHE A 35 -0.67 -2.25 23.23
CA PHE A 35 -0.09 -1.88 21.95
C PHE A 35 -0.85 -2.49 20.75
N LEU A 36 -1.16 -3.79 20.80
CA LEU A 36 -1.92 -4.46 19.73
C LEU A 36 -3.34 -3.87 19.59
N ARG A 37 -4.00 -3.55 20.70
CA ARG A 37 -5.31 -2.88 20.68
C ARG A 37 -5.23 -1.49 20.05
N LEU A 38 -4.20 -0.72 20.35
CA LEU A 38 -3.98 0.61 19.77
C LEU A 38 -3.71 0.53 18.27
N GLN A 39 -2.95 -0.47 17.81
CA GLN A 39 -2.74 -0.74 16.40
C GLN A 39 -4.05 -1.05 15.68
N ASN A 40 -4.91 -1.89 16.28
CA ASN A 40 -6.20 -2.26 15.70
C ASN A 40 -7.20 -1.09 15.66
N ALA A 41 -7.07 -0.10 16.55
CA ALA A 41 -7.91 1.09 16.56
C ALA A 41 -7.53 2.13 15.48
N ASN A 42 -6.31 2.08 14.94
CA ASN A 42 -5.80 3.01 13.93
C ASN A 42 -5.31 2.32 12.64
N PRO A 43 -6.15 1.52 11.96
CA PRO A 43 -5.75 0.84 10.71
C PRO A 43 -5.54 1.82 9.54
N SER A 44 -6.08 3.03 9.64
CA SER A 44 -5.99 4.09 8.63
C SER A 44 -4.66 4.86 8.62
N SER A 45 -3.75 4.59 9.57
CA SER A 45 -2.39 5.16 9.56
C SER A 45 -1.42 4.37 8.67
N GLN A 46 -1.94 3.59 7.72
CA GLN A 46 -1.14 3.13 6.59
C GLN A 46 -0.88 4.34 5.68
N LEU A 47 0.18 5.08 6.04
CA LEU A 47 1.04 5.85 5.17
C LEU A 47 0.30 6.33 3.91
N THR A 48 -0.46 7.42 4.01
CA THR A 48 -0.61 8.28 2.85
C THR A 48 0.82 8.69 2.49
N PRO A 49 1.40 8.22 1.37
CA PRO A 49 2.66 8.78 0.98
C PRO A 49 2.34 10.24 0.69
N ASN A 50 2.99 11.16 1.41
CA ASN A 50 3.15 12.54 0.97
C ASN A 50 3.96 12.48 -0.33
N THR A 51 3.35 12.00 -1.41
CA THR A 51 3.87 12.21 -2.74
C THR A 51 3.59 13.66 -3.02
N ASN A 52 4.61 14.50 -2.85
CA ASN A 52 4.65 15.80 -3.49
C ASN A 52 4.29 15.57 -4.95
N THR A 53 3.05 15.87 -5.32
CA THR A 53 2.49 15.66 -6.66
C THR A 53 3.18 16.55 -7.70
N GLU A 54 4.05 17.46 -7.26
CA GLU A 54 4.74 18.46 -8.07
C GLU A 54 5.90 17.88 -8.90
N ASP A 55 6.48 16.72 -8.53
CA ASP A 55 7.63 16.12 -9.23
C ASP A 55 7.28 14.91 -10.12
N ILE A 56 5.99 14.63 -10.35
CA ILE A 56 5.59 13.51 -11.22
C ILE A 56 5.92 13.83 -12.68
N ASN A 57 6.80 13.01 -13.29
CA ASN A 57 7.04 13.03 -14.72
C ASN A 57 5.83 12.46 -15.49
N THR A 58 4.85 13.31 -15.78
CA THR A 58 3.58 12.90 -16.42
C THR A 58 3.74 12.37 -17.85
N LYS A 59 4.85 12.71 -18.53
CA LYS A 59 5.14 12.19 -19.87
C LYS A 59 5.43 10.69 -19.85
N SER A 60 6.13 10.18 -18.83
CA SER A 60 6.48 8.75 -18.76
C SER A 60 5.27 7.85 -18.49
N LEU A 61 4.16 8.42 -18.01
CA LEU A 61 2.93 7.69 -17.67
C LEU A 61 2.01 7.42 -18.87
N VAL A 62 2.33 7.97 -20.04
CA VAL A 62 1.50 7.83 -21.25
C VAL A 62 2.32 7.32 -22.43
N SER A 63 1.67 6.62 -23.36
CA SER A 63 2.34 6.11 -24.56
C SER A 63 2.86 7.24 -25.47
N LEU A 64 3.90 6.94 -26.25
CA LEU A 64 4.56 7.89 -27.14
C LEU A 64 3.59 8.59 -28.11
N ARG A 65 2.52 7.90 -28.54
CA ARG A 65 1.47 8.49 -29.39
C ARG A 65 0.79 9.68 -28.71
N TYR A 66 0.47 9.55 -27.42
CA TYR A 66 -0.17 10.62 -26.64
C TYR A 66 0.82 11.70 -26.19
N GLN A 67 2.09 11.33 -25.93
CA GLN A 67 3.15 12.31 -25.66
C GLN A 67 3.38 13.26 -26.84
N LYS A 68 3.29 12.77 -28.08
CA LYS A 68 3.40 13.58 -29.30
C LYS A 68 2.17 14.44 -29.54
N LYS A 69 0.99 13.95 -29.17
CA LYS A 69 -0.30 14.62 -29.41
C LYS A 69 -0.59 15.77 -28.43
N TYR A 70 -0.22 15.63 -27.16
CA TYR A 70 -0.56 16.59 -26.11
C TYR A 70 0.69 17.22 -25.47
N LYS A 71 0.62 18.53 -25.19
CA LYS A 71 1.68 19.23 -24.44
C LYS A 71 1.62 18.84 -22.96
N VAL A 72 2.77 18.83 -22.28
CA VAL A 72 2.86 18.52 -20.82
C VAL A 72 1.89 19.36 -20.01
N LYS A 73 1.82 20.67 -20.30
CA LYS A 73 0.93 21.63 -19.61
C LYS A 73 -0.56 21.26 -19.69
N GLN A 74 -0.98 20.52 -20.71
CA GLN A 74 -2.36 20.04 -20.86
C GLN A 74 -2.55 18.65 -20.25
N LEU A 75 -1.52 17.80 -20.33
CA LEU A 75 -1.58 16.42 -19.86
C LEU A 75 -1.53 16.32 -18.33
N THR A 76 -0.65 17.09 -17.70
CA THR A 76 -0.45 17.09 -16.25
C THR A 76 -1.73 17.35 -15.45
N PRO A 77 -2.49 18.45 -15.69
CA PRO A 77 -3.71 18.70 -14.92
C PRO A 77 -4.75 17.58 -15.10
N ARG A 78 -4.88 17.03 -16.31
CA ARG A 78 -5.82 15.94 -16.60
C ARG A 78 -5.47 14.64 -15.86
N ILE A 79 -4.18 14.34 -15.72
CA ILE A 79 -3.72 13.17 -14.94
C ILE A 79 -3.95 13.41 -13.44
N LEU A 80 -3.62 14.59 -12.92
CA LEU A 80 -3.81 14.90 -11.50
C LEU A 80 -5.29 14.94 -11.11
N GLU A 81 -6.17 15.42 -12.00
CA GLU A 81 -7.62 15.37 -11.82
C GLU A 81 -8.11 13.92 -11.77
N ALA A 82 -7.71 13.08 -12.74
CA ALA A 82 -8.08 11.67 -12.74
C ALA A 82 -7.52 10.90 -11.53
N TYR A 83 -6.35 11.30 -11.03
CA TYR A 83 -5.72 10.72 -9.85
C TYR A 83 -6.58 10.88 -8.58
N GLN A 84 -7.32 12.00 -8.44
CA GLN A 84 -8.19 12.20 -7.27
C GLN A 84 -9.23 11.09 -7.10
N ASN A 85 -9.66 10.46 -8.20
CA ASN A 85 -10.62 9.34 -8.17
C ASN A 85 -10.03 8.04 -7.61
N VAL A 86 -8.70 7.93 -7.54
CA VAL A 86 -7.97 6.72 -7.11
C VAL A 86 -7.03 6.96 -5.93
N ALA A 87 -6.84 8.21 -5.50
CA ALA A 87 -5.89 8.60 -4.46
C ALA A 87 -6.11 7.90 -3.11
N GLN A 88 -7.35 7.50 -2.81
CA GLN A 88 -7.72 6.82 -1.56
C GLN A 88 -7.64 5.29 -1.63
N LEU A 89 -7.29 4.73 -2.79
CA LEU A 89 -7.19 3.28 -2.96
C LEU A 89 -5.86 2.75 -2.44
N THR A 90 -5.88 1.51 -1.93
CA THR A 90 -4.64 0.83 -1.58
C THR A 90 -3.80 0.54 -2.82
N VAL A 91 -2.51 0.26 -2.64
CA VAL A 91 -1.61 -0.12 -3.74
C VAL A 91 -2.13 -1.37 -4.47
N MET A 92 -2.70 -2.32 -3.73
CA MET A 92 -3.24 -3.56 -4.29
C MET A 92 -4.48 -3.27 -5.14
N ASP A 93 -5.42 -2.49 -4.60
CA ASP A 93 -6.66 -2.14 -5.31
C ASP A 93 -6.37 -1.29 -6.55
N THR A 94 -5.42 -0.37 -6.46
CA THR A 94 -5.00 0.48 -7.58
C THR A 94 -4.45 -0.37 -8.72
N LYS A 95 -3.56 -1.34 -8.42
CA LYS A 95 -3.04 -2.28 -9.42
C LYS A 95 -4.14 -3.16 -10.01
N MET A 96 -5.08 -3.63 -9.17
CA MET A 96 -6.20 -4.44 -9.63
C MET A 96 -7.10 -3.67 -10.59
N LYS A 97 -7.47 -2.43 -10.25
CA LYS A 97 -8.26 -1.56 -11.13
C LYS A 97 -7.55 -1.27 -12.45
N PHE A 98 -6.23 -1.10 -12.42
CA PHE A 98 -5.45 -0.92 -13.65
C PHE A 98 -5.56 -2.15 -14.58
N ILE A 99 -5.43 -3.36 -14.03
CA ILE A 99 -5.60 -4.61 -14.78
C ILE A 99 -7.02 -4.72 -15.34
N GLN A 100 -8.04 -4.45 -14.52
CA GLN A 100 -9.45 -4.50 -14.96
C GLN A 100 -9.73 -3.51 -16.10
N ALA A 101 -9.21 -2.28 -16.00
CA ALA A 101 -9.34 -1.28 -17.05
C ALA A 101 -8.64 -1.74 -18.34
N TRP A 102 -7.44 -2.34 -18.23
CA TRP A 102 -6.75 -2.93 -19.37
C TRP A 102 -7.53 -4.08 -20.02
N GLN A 103 -8.12 -4.96 -19.21
CA GLN A 103 -8.93 -6.10 -19.67
C GLN A 103 -10.24 -5.67 -20.35
N SER A 104 -10.79 -4.50 -19.99
CA SER A 104 -11.99 -3.96 -20.63
C SER A 104 -11.78 -3.38 -22.04
N LEU A 105 -10.53 -3.29 -22.50
CA LEU A 105 -10.22 -2.78 -23.84
C LEU A 105 -10.66 -3.79 -24.93
N PRO A 106 -11.17 -3.33 -26.08
CA PRO A 106 -11.74 -4.21 -27.12
C PRO A 106 -10.72 -5.17 -27.75
N GLU A 107 -9.42 -4.85 -27.69
CA GLU A 107 -8.34 -5.66 -28.25
C GLU A 107 -7.68 -6.59 -27.21
N PHE A 108 -8.19 -6.62 -25.97
CA PHE A 108 -7.62 -7.47 -24.94
C PHE A 108 -7.78 -8.96 -25.29
N GLY A 109 -6.70 -9.74 -25.13
CA GLY A 109 -6.69 -11.18 -25.39
C GLY A 109 -6.46 -11.57 -26.86
N LEU A 110 -6.30 -10.61 -27.77
CA LEU A 110 -5.95 -10.91 -29.16
C LEU A 110 -4.52 -11.44 -29.27
N SER A 111 -4.36 -12.55 -30.01
CA SER A 111 -3.07 -13.12 -30.38
C SER A 111 -2.96 -13.13 -31.90
N TYR A 112 -1.96 -12.43 -32.44
CA TYR A 112 -1.77 -12.27 -33.88
C TYR A 112 -0.85 -13.36 -34.42
N PHE A 113 -1.36 -14.14 -35.38
CA PHE A 113 -0.58 -15.14 -36.12
C PHE A 113 -0.65 -14.83 -37.61
N VAL A 114 0.52 -14.80 -38.28
CA VAL A 114 0.59 -14.68 -39.74
C VAL A 114 0.73 -16.08 -40.31
N VAL A 115 -0.35 -16.59 -40.91
CA VAL A 115 -0.36 -17.90 -41.58
C VAL A 115 -0.16 -17.69 -43.08
N ARG A 116 0.69 -18.52 -43.71
CA ARG A 116 0.97 -18.50 -45.15
C ARG A 116 0.05 -19.43 -45.91
#